data_AF-A0A6P2AI62-F1
#
_entry.id   AF-A0A6P2AI62-F1
#
_cell.length_a   1.000
_cell.length_b   1.000
_cell.length_c   1.000
_cell.angle_alpha   90.00
_cell.angle_beta   90.00
_cell.angle_gamma   90.00
#
_symmetry.space_group_name_H-M   'P 1'
#
loop_
_entity.id
_entity.type
_entity.pdbx_description
1 polymer ?
#
loop_
_entity_poly.entity_id
_entity_poly.type
_entity_poly.pdbx_seq_one_letter_code
_entity_poly.pdbx_strand_id
1 'polypeptide(L)'
;MNSTIQAGELKMAMSEINHRADSSSSKGGFEKTLREKAQEAAEQFVASSLVIPILATLRENTFNATGPFAPNMAEKRFGPVFDQHVADRVVKAANFPIVDTIADRYAARFEESEAAPVARMDLQG
;
A
#
# COMPACT_ATOMS: atom_id res chain seq x y z
N MET A 1 -56.07 11.29 21.79
CA MET A 1 -55.27 11.80 20.65
C MET A 1 -53.80 11.67 21.02
N ASN A 2 -52.96 11.22 20.10
CA ASN A 2 -51.48 11.14 20.14
C ASN A 2 -50.80 9.96 20.85
N SER A 3 -50.90 8.75 20.29
CA SER A 3 -49.85 7.72 20.48
C SER A 3 -49.47 6.94 19.21
N THR A 4 -50.18 7.15 18.09
CA THR A 4 -49.86 6.50 16.81
C THR A 4 -48.96 7.35 15.91
N ILE A 5 -48.88 8.67 16.15
CA ILE A 5 -47.98 9.62 15.45
C ILE A 5 -46.63 9.73 16.19
N GLN A 6 -46.01 8.59 16.52
CA GLN A 6 -44.67 8.60 17.12
C GLN A 6 -43.82 7.44 16.60
N ALA A 7 -44.45 6.31 16.26
CA ALA A 7 -43.75 5.15 15.67
C ALA A 7 -43.31 5.36 14.21
N GLY A 8 -43.96 6.25 13.47
CA GLY A 8 -43.59 6.59 12.08
C GLY A 8 -42.34 7.45 11.98
N GLU A 9 -42.21 8.45 12.86
CA GLU A 9 -41.06 9.37 12.89
C GLU A 9 -39.79 8.68 13.39
N LEU A 10 -39.91 7.74 14.34
CA LEU A 10 -38.77 6.96 14.84
C LEU A 10 -38.19 5.99 13.80
N LYS A 11 -39.00 5.41 12.91
CA LYS A 11 -38.49 4.60 11.79
C LYS A 11 -37.84 5.46 10.70
N MET A 12 -38.33 6.68 10.50
CA MET A 12 -37.78 7.62 9.51
C MET A 12 -36.43 8.19 9.99
N ALA A 13 -36.32 8.58 11.27
CA ALA A 13 -35.07 9.05 11.88
C ALA A 13 -34.00 7.95 12.00
N MET A 14 -34.38 6.69 12.25
CA MET A 14 -33.42 5.57 12.24
C MET A 14 -32.96 5.19 10.83
N SER A 15 -33.77 5.46 9.80
CA SER A 15 -33.42 5.26 8.40
C SER A 15 -32.44 6.31 7.86
N GLU A 16 -32.44 7.53 8.41
CA GLU A 16 -31.51 8.59 8.01
C GLU A 16 -30.10 8.40 8.57
N ILE A 17 -29.94 7.75 9.73
CA ILE A 17 -28.61 7.48 10.31
C ILE A 17 -27.86 6.43 9.47
N ASN A 18 -28.58 5.44 8.93
CA ASN A 18 -27.97 4.36 8.15
C ASN A 18 -27.52 4.81 6.73
N HIS A 19 -27.92 6.00 6.28
CA HIS A 19 -27.50 6.54 4.98
C HIS A 19 -26.21 7.37 5.01
N ARG A 20 -25.72 7.76 6.20
CA ARG A 20 -24.52 8.61 6.31
C ARG A 20 -23.19 7.84 6.35
N ALA A 21 -23.26 6.51 6.42
CA ALA A 21 -22.08 5.63 6.41
C ALA A 21 -21.79 4.98 5.05
N ASP A 22 -22.65 5.16 4.04
CA ASP A 22 -22.55 4.45 2.75
C ASP A 22 -22.19 5.37 1.56
N SER A 23 -21.74 6.60 1.83
CA SER A 23 -21.38 7.57 0.78
C SER A 23 -19.98 7.38 0.18
N SER A 24 -19.30 6.25 0.44
CA SER A 24 -18.16 5.81 -0.37
C SER A 24 -18.53 4.74 -1.41
N SER A 25 -19.80 4.35 -1.51
CA SER A 25 -20.29 3.44 -2.53
C SER A 25 -20.77 4.19 -3.77
N SER A 26 -19.84 4.55 -4.67
CA SER A 26 -20.21 5.03 -6.01
C SER A 26 -19.06 4.94 -7.01
N LYS A 27 -19.20 3.95 -7.91
CA LYS A 27 -18.62 3.75 -9.26
C LYS A 27 -17.40 2.82 -9.36
N GLY A 28 -17.68 1.66 -9.98
CA GLY A 28 -16.70 0.67 -10.41
C GLY A 28 -15.66 1.24 -11.36
N GLY A 29 -14.42 1.02 -10.96
CA GLY A 29 -13.15 1.22 -11.65
C GLY A 29 -12.07 0.82 -10.64
N PHE A 30 -11.05 0.07 -11.06
CA PHE A 30 -9.99 -0.49 -10.20
C PHE A 30 -9.05 0.58 -9.61
N GLU A 31 -9.58 1.64 -9.02
CA GLU A 31 -8.78 2.70 -8.41
C GLU A 31 -8.43 2.31 -6.99
N LYS A 32 -7.13 2.03 -6.79
CA LYS A 32 -6.56 1.81 -5.46
C LYS A 32 -6.69 3.09 -4.63
N THR A 33 -7.12 2.94 -3.39
CA THR A 33 -7.13 4.00 -2.38
C THR A 33 -5.72 4.57 -2.19
N LEU A 34 -5.60 5.81 -1.70
CA LEU A 34 -4.29 6.40 -1.38
C LEU A 34 -3.50 5.52 -0.40
N ARG A 35 -4.19 4.90 0.56
CA ARG A 35 -3.58 4.02 1.55
C ARG A 35 -3.07 2.71 0.93
N GLU A 36 -3.78 2.15 -0.04
CA GLU A 36 -3.29 0.98 -0.80
C GLU A 36 -2.07 1.34 -1.66
N LYS A 37 -2.08 2.50 -2.33
CA LYS A 37 -0.92 2.98 -3.10
C LYS A 37 0.29 3.23 -2.19
N ALA A 38 0.06 3.80 -1.01
CA ALA A 38 1.08 4.02 0.00
C ALA A 38 1.66 2.70 0.55
N GLN A 39 0.80 1.69 0.74
CA GLN A 39 1.22 0.36 1.16
C GLN A 39 2.13 -0.30 0.12
N GLU A 40 1.75 -0.27 -1.16
CA GLU A 40 2.56 -0.85 -2.22
C GLU A 40 3.93 -0.17 -2.34
N ALA A 41 3.98 1.15 -2.22
CA ALA A 41 5.24 1.90 -2.21
C ALA A 41 6.10 1.55 -0.99
N ALA A 42 5.49 1.38 0.19
CA ALA A 42 6.18 0.96 1.40
C ALA A 42 6.74 -0.46 1.29
N GLU A 43 5.97 -1.41 0.72
CA GLU A 43 6.43 -2.78 0.46
C GLU A 43 7.64 -2.79 -0.48
N GLN A 44 7.58 -2.05 -1.58
CA GLN A 44 8.69 -1.93 -2.53
C GLN A 44 9.92 -1.29 -1.90
N PHE A 45 9.71 -0.28 -1.04
CA PHE A 45 10.79 0.35 -0.30
C PHE A 45 11.47 -0.64 0.64
N VAL A 46 10.72 -1.43 1.41
CA VAL A 46 11.28 -2.45 2.31
C VAL A 46 11.97 -3.57 1.51
N ALA A 47 11.36 -4.02 0.41
CA ALA A 47 11.97 -5.03 -0.47
C ALA A 47 13.34 -4.58 -0.97
N SER A 48 13.43 -3.36 -1.52
CA SER A 48 14.66 -2.82 -2.11
C SER A 48 15.73 -2.41 -1.11
N SER A 49 15.34 -1.87 0.05
CA SER A 49 16.28 -1.35 1.05
C SER A 49 16.77 -2.40 2.04
N LEU A 50 16.00 -3.46 2.29
CA LEU A 50 16.31 -4.46 3.31
C LEU A 50 16.52 -5.85 2.72
N VAL A 51 15.55 -6.36 1.95
CA VAL A 51 15.54 -7.78 1.57
C VAL A 51 16.50 -8.06 0.42
N ILE A 52 16.48 -7.24 -0.64
CA ILE A 52 17.37 -7.42 -1.79
C ILE A 52 18.86 -7.41 -1.39
N PRO A 53 19.36 -6.48 -0.56
CA PRO A 53 20.75 -6.51 -0.13
C PRO A 53 21.14 -7.82 0.56
N ILE A 54 20.26 -8.38 1.41
CA ILE A 54 20.51 -9.67 2.09
C ILE A 54 20.62 -10.80 1.05
N LEU A 55 19.70 -10.85 0.10
CA LEU A 55 19.72 -11.86 -0.97
C LEU A 55 20.95 -11.71 -1.86
N ALA A 56 21.35 -10.48 -2.16
CA ALA A 56 22.55 -10.19 -2.94
C ALA A 56 23.81 -10.72 -2.24
N THR A 57 23.97 -10.47 -0.93
CA THR A 57 25.09 -11.00 -0.16
C THR A 57 25.09 -12.53 -0.12
N LEU A 58 23.93 -13.18 0.04
CA LEU A 58 23.83 -14.64 0.01
C LEU A 58 24.22 -15.21 -1.36
N ARG A 59 23.80 -14.54 -2.43
CA ARG A 59 24.15 -14.93 -3.80
C ARG A 59 25.63 -14.75 -4.07
N GLU A 60 26.23 -13.62 -3.69
CA GLU A 60 27.66 -13.36 -3.84
C GLU A 60 28.50 -14.40 -3.10
N ASN A 61 28.10 -14.78 -1.88
CA ASN A 61 28.75 -15.84 -1.12
C ASN A 61 28.66 -17.19 -1.84
N THR A 62 27.51 -17.50 -2.43
CA THR A 62 27.30 -18.72 -3.23
C THR A 62 28.09 -18.67 -4.54
N PHE A 63 28.30 -17.48 -5.09
CA PHE A 63 29.01 -17.30 -6.36
C PHE A 63 30.50 -17.59 -6.30
N ASN A 64 31.06 -17.60 -5.09
CA ASN A 64 32.44 -18.01 -4.84
C ASN A 64 32.61 -19.54 -4.77
N ALA A 65 31.53 -20.31 -4.93
CA ALA A 65 31.60 -21.76 -4.99
C ALA A 65 32.30 -22.23 -6.28
N THR A 66 33.37 -23.00 -6.13
CA THR A 66 34.07 -23.68 -7.22
C THR A 66 33.54 -25.10 -7.36
N GLY A 67 33.06 -25.48 -8.56
CA GLY A 67 32.54 -26.83 -8.81
C GLY A 67 31.56 -26.91 -9.99
N PRO A 68 30.99 -28.11 -10.27
CA PRO A 68 30.02 -28.32 -11.36
C PRO A 68 28.70 -27.56 -11.20
N PHE A 69 28.45 -26.98 -10.00
CA PHE A 69 27.31 -26.12 -9.69
C PHE A 69 27.72 -24.65 -9.49
N ALA A 70 28.90 -24.27 -9.96
CA ALA A 70 29.31 -22.87 -9.97
C ALA A 70 28.34 -22.04 -10.83
N PRO A 71 28.06 -20.78 -10.46
CA PRO A 71 27.06 -20.00 -11.16
C PRO A 71 27.50 -19.69 -12.58
N ASN A 72 26.61 -19.98 -13.52
CA ASN A 72 26.81 -19.67 -14.93
C ASN A 72 26.54 -18.18 -15.23
N MET A 73 26.87 -17.74 -16.45
CA MET A 73 26.67 -16.35 -16.87
C MET A 73 25.19 -15.92 -16.86
N ALA A 74 24.25 -16.84 -17.03
CA ALA A 74 22.83 -16.54 -16.97
C ALA A 74 22.43 -16.23 -15.52
N GLU A 75 22.79 -17.07 -14.55
CA GLU A 75 22.50 -16.84 -13.13
C GLU A 75 23.10 -15.53 -12.62
N LYS A 76 24.30 -15.15 -13.07
CA LYS A 76 24.90 -13.86 -12.71
C LYS A 76 24.08 -12.67 -13.23
N ARG A 77 23.48 -12.78 -14.41
CA ARG A 77 22.68 -11.72 -15.04
C ARG A 77 21.25 -11.66 -14.50
N PHE A 78 20.64 -12.82 -14.28
CA PHE A 78 19.26 -12.93 -13.82
C PHE A 78 19.11 -12.94 -12.30
N GLY A 79 20.20 -13.13 -11.55
CA GLY A 79 20.21 -13.10 -10.09
C GLY A 79 19.50 -11.89 -9.50
N PRO A 80 19.82 -10.64 -9.90
CA PRO A 80 19.15 -9.45 -9.36
C PRO A 80 17.64 -9.42 -9.65
N VAL A 81 17.20 -9.91 -10.81
CA VAL A 81 15.76 -9.98 -11.17
C VAL A 81 15.05 -11.03 -10.34
N PHE A 82 15.70 -12.17 -10.12
CA PHE A 82 15.19 -13.22 -9.24
C PHE A 82 15.07 -12.73 -7.80
N ASP A 83 16.10 -12.06 -7.28
CA ASP A 83 16.08 -11.47 -5.94
C ASP A 83 14.93 -10.49 -5.75
N GLN A 84 14.65 -9.63 -6.73
CA GLN A 84 13.51 -8.71 -6.67
C GLN A 84 12.20 -9.48 -6.48
N HIS A 85 11.96 -10.51 -7.29
CA HIS A 85 10.73 -11.31 -7.18
C HIS A 85 10.61 -12.05 -5.85
N VAL A 86 11.73 -12.57 -5.33
CA VAL A 86 11.76 -13.20 -4.00
C VAL A 86 11.50 -12.16 -2.92
N ALA A 87 12.15 -11.00 -2.98
CA ALA A 87 12.00 -9.92 -2.03
C ALA A 87 10.55 -9.42 -1.94
N ASP A 88 9.91 -9.16 -3.09
CA ASP A 88 8.51 -8.73 -3.14
C ASP A 88 7.58 -9.76 -2.46
N ARG A 89 7.82 -11.05 -2.70
CA ARG A 89 7.05 -12.13 -2.07
C ARG A 89 7.31 -12.25 -0.57
N VAL A 90 8.57 -12.12 -0.15
CA VAL A 90 8.96 -12.19 1.26
C VAL A 90 8.30 -11.05 2.04
N VAL A 91 8.34 -9.82 1.52
CA VAL A 91 7.71 -8.68 2.18
C VAL A 91 6.21 -8.88 2.34
N LYS A 92 5.52 -9.32 1.29
CA LYS A 92 4.08 -9.60 1.32
C LYS A 92 3.70 -10.76 2.24
N ALA A 93 4.49 -11.84 2.24
CA ALA A 93 4.20 -13.02 3.05
C ALA A 93 4.51 -12.80 4.54
N ALA A 94 5.58 -12.07 4.85
CA ALA A 94 6.04 -11.84 6.21
C ALA A 94 5.20 -10.77 6.96
N ASN A 95 4.43 -9.94 6.24
CA ASN A 95 3.61 -8.87 6.82
C ASN A 95 4.39 -8.02 7.84
N PHE A 96 5.54 -7.50 7.40
CA PHE A 96 6.42 -6.75 8.28
C PHE A 96 5.72 -5.52 8.90
N PRO A 97 5.68 -5.36 10.24
CA PRO A 97 5.01 -4.20 10.87
C PRO A 97 5.59 -2.84 10.46
N ILE A 98 6.86 -2.82 10.01
CA ILE A 98 7.50 -1.59 9.53
C ILE A 98 6.88 -1.11 8.21
N VAL A 99 6.30 -2.00 7.39
CA VAL A 99 5.60 -1.63 6.16
C VAL A 99 4.40 -0.75 6.51
N ASP A 100 3.60 -1.12 7.50
CA ASP A 100 2.43 -0.34 7.92
C ASP A 100 2.84 1.06 8.41
N THR A 101 3.89 1.13 9.22
CA THR A 101 4.40 2.41 9.73
C THR A 101 4.86 3.34 8.60
N ILE A 102 5.51 2.77 7.58
CA ILE A 102 5.97 3.55 6.41
C ILE A 102 4.77 3.92 5.53
N ALA A 103 3.82 3.01 5.33
CA ALA A 103 2.62 3.24 4.53
C ALA A 103 1.77 4.36 5.13
N ASP A 104 1.60 4.41 6.45
CA ASP A 104 0.86 5.47 7.12
C ASP A 104 1.57 6.83 6.95
N ARG A 105 2.91 6.85 7.00
CA ARG A 105 3.70 8.04 6.73
C ARG A 105 3.59 8.51 5.27
N TYR A 106 3.58 7.58 4.32
CA TYR A 106 3.39 7.88 2.90
C TYR A 106 1.98 8.39 2.62
N ALA A 107 0.95 7.77 3.20
CA ALA A 107 -0.44 8.19 3.05
C ALA A 107 -0.65 9.62 3.56
N ALA A 108 -0.20 9.93 4.79
CA ALA A 108 -0.29 11.28 5.34
C ALA A 108 0.40 12.32 4.45
N ARG A 109 1.54 11.96 3.84
CA ARG A 109 2.27 12.85 2.94
C ARG A 109 1.55 13.05 1.60
N PHE A 110 0.90 12.00 1.07
CA PHE A 110 0.11 12.11 -0.16
C PHE A 110 -1.13 12.98 0.04
N GLU A 111 -1.83 12.84 1.17
CA GLU A 111 -2.97 13.69 1.54
C GLU A 111 -2.58 15.18 1.62
N GLU A 112 -1.46 15.50 2.27
CA GLU A 112 -0.94 16.87 2.34
C GLU A 112 -0.60 17.42 0.94
N SER A 113 -0.04 16.58 0.06
CA SER A 113 0.32 16.99 -1.31
C SER A 113 -0.91 17.25 -2.20
N GLU A 114 -2.01 16.53 -1.97
CA GLU A 114 -3.27 16.69 -2.71
C GLU A 114 -4.11 17.86 -2.19
N ALA A 115 -3.94 18.28 -0.92
CA ALA A 115 -4.59 19.46 -0.34
C ALA A 115 -3.91 20.80 -0.72
N ALA A 116 -2.63 20.77 -1.09
CA ALA A 116 -1.84 21.97 -1.43
C ALA A 116 -2.15 22.70 -2.77
N PRO A 117 -2.80 22.12 -3.81
CA PRO A 117 -2.99 22.81 -5.09
C PRO A 117 -4.16 23.82 -5.08
N VAL A 118 -5.14 23.70 -4.17
CA VAL A 118 -6.28 24.64 -4.10
C VAL A 118 -5.93 25.97 -3.41
N ALA A 119 -5.00 25.96 -2.45
CA ALA A 119 -4.63 27.17 -1.69
C ALA A 119 -3.78 28.18 -2.48
N ARG A 120 -3.29 27.83 -3.68
CA ARG A 120 -2.42 28.70 -4.50
C ARG A 120 -3.18 29.54 -5.53
N MET A 121 -4.48 29.33 -5.73
CA MET A 121 -5.30 30.08 -6.68
C MET A 121 -5.97 31.33 -6.09
N ASP A 122 -6.07 31.46 -4.76
CA ASP A 122 -6.84 32.54 -4.11
C ASP A 122 -6.02 33.79 -3.71
N LEU A 123 -4.77 33.93 -4.17
CA LEU A 123 -3.88 35.05 -3.82
C LEU A 123 -3.50 35.96 -5.01
N GLN A 124 -4.21 35.86 -6.14
CA GLN A 124 -4.07 36.78 -7.27
C GLN A 124 -5.45 37.36 -7.62
N GLY A 125 -5.89 38.34 -6.83
CA GLY A 125 -7.08 39.16 -7.06
C GLY A 125 -6.91 40.51 -6.41
#